data_AF-A0A7X6VPH5-F1
#
_entry.id   AF-A0A7X6VPH5-F1
#
_cell.length_a   1.000
_cell.length_b   1.000
_cell.length_c   1.000
_cell.angle_alpha   90.00
_cell.angle_beta   90.00
_cell.angle_gamma   90.00
#
_symmetry.space_group_name_H-M   'P 1'
#
loop_
_entity.id
_entity.type
_entity.pdbx_description
1 polymer ?
#
loop_
_entity_poly.entity_id
_entity_poly.type
_entity_poly.pdbx_seq_one_letter_code
_entity_poly.pdbx_strand_id
1 'polypeptide(L)'
;MKFKVTTNIKPNMFGRINGSVTLVGNGDCPYDIEWLIDQIVAIGYFDVTDKKVIKEKRKYVIDNLKALEVNKGYSIGNRSGQLAMLVLRVPDDTKFEDVLREELKEYGL
;
A
#
# COMPACT_ATOMS: atom_id res chain seq x y z
N MET A 1 -3.23 1.85 13.41
CA MET A 1 -3.51 1.80 11.96
C MET A 1 -2.47 0.98 11.27
N LYS A 2 -2.87 -0.13 10.66
CA LYS A 2 -2.00 -1.01 9.89
C LYS A 2 -2.58 -1.28 8.50
N PHE A 3 -1.71 -1.44 7.52
CA PHE A 3 -2.06 -1.62 6.12
C PHE A 3 -1.24 -2.75 5.51
N LYS A 4 -1.91 -3.67 4.82
CA LYS A 4 -1.27 -4.61 3.90
C LYS A 4 -1.06 -3.87 2.59
N VAL A 5 0.20 -3.71 2.18
CA VAL A 5 0.60 -2.97 0.99
C VAL A 5 1.20 -3.94 -0.01
N THR A 6 0.61 -3.99 -1.20
CA THR A 6 1.11 -4.80 -2.31
C THR A 6 1.71 -3.88 -3.37
N THR A 7 2.96 -4.12 -3.75
CA THR A 7 3.68 -3.40 -4.81
C THR A 7 4.15 -4.36 -5.89
N ASN A 8 4.76 -3.85 -6.97
CA ASN A 8 5.27 -4.65 -8.09
C ASN A 8 4.18 -5.56 -8.70
N ILE A 9 2.96 -5.05 -8.75
CA ILE A 9 1.77 -5.80 -9.14
C ILE A 9 1.88 -6.27 -10.58
N LYS A 10 1.78 -7.59 -10.77
CA LYS A 10 1.72 -8.25 -12.07
C LYS A 10 0.67 -9.36 -12.03
N PRO A 11 -0.19 -9.49 -13.05
CA PRO A 11 -1.09 -10.63 -13.14
C PRO A 11 -0.26 -11.92 -13.36
N ASN A 12 -0.60 -12.97 -12.63
CA ASN A 12 -0.04 -14.30 -12.87
C ASN A 12 -0.80 -15.01 -14.02
N MET A 13 -0.36 -16.23 -14.38
CA MET A 13 -0.95 -17.02 -15.46
C MET A 13 -2.44 -17.37 -15.27
N PHE A 14 -2.99 -17.15 -14.08
CA PHE A 14 -4.39 -17.39 -13.73
C PHE A 14 -5.21 -16.10 -13.59
N GLY A 15 -4.64 -14.96 -13.99
CA GLY A 15 -5.30 -13.66 -13.89
C GLY A 15 -5.42 -13.12 -12.45
N ARG A 16 -4.75 -13.76 -11.48
CA ARG A 16 -4.66 -13.23 -10.11
C ARG A 16 -3.54 -12.22 -10.03
N ILE A 17 -3.75 -11.16 -9.25
CA ILE A 17 -2.72 -10.18 -8.97
C ILE A 17 -1.67 -10.84 -8.08
N ASN A 18 -0.41 -10.75 -8.50
CA ASN A 18 0.74 -11.17 -7.70
C ASN A 18 1.67 -9.97 -7.49
N GLY A 19 2.36 -9.90 -6.36
CA GLY A 19 3.17 -8.74 -6.02
C GLY A 19 4.01 -8.94 -4.77
N SER A 20 4.82 -7.93 -4.45
CA SER A 20 5.57 -7.88 -3.20
C SER A 20 4.66 -7.32 -2.11
N VAL A 21 4.44 -8.09 -1.05
CA VAL A 21 3.54 -7.73 0.04
C VAL A 21 4.34 -7.36 1.28
N THR A 22 3.93 -6.29 1.95
CA THR A 22 4.45 -5.90 3.26
C THR A 22 3.35 -5.37 4.17
N LEU A 23 3.62 -5.39 5.48
CA LEU A 23 2.79 -4.72 6.47
C LEU A 23 3.37 -3.32 6.76
N VAL A 24 2.50 -2.32 6.85
CA VAL A 24 2.87 -0.94 7.12
C VAL A 24 2.00 -0.39 8.24
N GLY A 25 2.58 0.30 9.20
CA GLY A 25 1.84 0.84 10.34
C GLY A 25 2.74 1.24 11.49
N ASN A 26 2.14 1.47 12.64
CA ASN A 26 2.92 1.76 13.85
C ASN A 26 3.30 0.47 14.60
N GLY A 27 4.36 0.54 15.41
CA GLY A 27 4.76 -0.53 16.32
C GLY A 27 5.70 -1.55 15.66
N ASP A 28 5.23 -2.78 15.53
CA ASP A 28 5.96 -3.97 15.06
C ASP A 28 6.00 -4.13 13.53
N CYS A 29 5.61 -3.10 12.78
CA CYS A 29 5.62 -3.14 11.32
C CYS A 29 7.03 -2.82 10.77
N PRO A 30 7.46 -3.47 9.67
CA PRO A 30 8.75 -3.18 9.05
C PRO A 30 8.85 -1.77 8.45
N TYR A 31 7.71 -1.16 8.12
CA TYR A 31 7.63 0.21 7.61
C TYR A 31 6.56 1.00 8.36
N ASP A 32 6.76 2.31 8.47
CA ASP A 32 5.84 3.25 9.09
C ASP A 32 4.86 3.89 8.09
N ILE A 33 3.87 4.62 8.63
CA ILE A 33 2.83 5.27 7.82
C ILE A 33 3.40 6.41 6.95
N GLU A 34 4.45 7.10 7.41
CA GLU A 34 5.07 8.17 6.63
C GLU A 34 5.72 7.62 5.37
N TRP A 35 6.39 6.47 5.47
CA TRP A 35 6.92 5.75 4.32
C TRP A 35 5.82 5.46 3.29
N LEU A 36 4.66 4.97 3.73
CA LEU A 36 3.54 4.69 2.82
C LEU A 36 3.04 5.96 2.11
N ILE A 37 2.89 7.06 2.84
CA ILE A 37 2.48 8.35 2.28
C ILE A 37 3.48 8.79 1.21
N ASP A 38 4.78 8.67 1.49
CA ASP A 38 5.84 9.02 0.55
C ASP A 38 5.81 8.16 -0.71
N GLN A 39 5.59 6.85 -0.58
CA GLN A 39 5.48 5.98 -1.74
C GLN A 39 4.25 6.30 -2.60
N ILE A 40 3.07 6.51 -1.98
CA ILE A 40 1.85 6.87 -2.72
C ILE A 40 2.04 8.17 -3.47
N VAL A 41 2.65 9.16 -2.84
CA VAL A 41 2.89 10.48 -3.44
C VAL A 41 3.89 10.38 -4.59
N ALA A 42 4.99 9.65 -4.39
CA ALA A 42 6.00 9.43 -5.41
C ALA A 42 5.46 8.70 -6.63
N ILE A 43 4.59 7.69 -6.45
CA ILE A 43 4.01 6.91 -7.54
C ILE A 43 2.91 7.67 -8.26
N GLY A 44 1.98 8.26 -7.50
CA GLY A 44 0.77 8.90 -8.05
C GLY A 44 0.98 10.32 -8.57
N TYR A 45 2.03 11.02 -8.11
CA TYR A 45 2.29 12.43 -8.44
C TYR A 45 3.76 12.68 -8.85
N PHE A 46 4.38 11.70 -9.50
CA PHE A 46 5.80 11.76 -9.90
C PHE A 46 6.20 13.01 -10.71
N ASP A 47 5.29 13.55 -11.52
CA ASP A 47 5.51 14.70 -12.40
C ASP A 47 5.23 16.05 -11.74
N VAL A 48 4.72 16.05 -10.51
CA VAL A 48 4.45 17.26 -9.75
C VAL A 48 5.72 17.68 -9.03
N THR A 49 6.30 18.80 -9.46
CA THR A 49 7.50 19.40 -8.84
C THR A 49 7.16 20.54 -7.87
N ASP A 50 5.94 21.06 -7.91
CA ASP A 50 5.48 22.11 -7.02
C ASP A 50 5.31 21.58 -5.58
N LYS A 51 6.14 22.09 -4.67
CA LYS A 51 6.15 21.72 -3.25
C LYS A 51 4.82 21.98 -2.54
N LYS A 52 4.07 23.03 -2.93
CA LYS A 52 2.75 23.31 -2.34
C LYS A 52 1.76 22.22 -2.73
N VAL A 53 1.74 21.86 -4.01
CA VAL A 53 0.86 20.79 -4.50
C VAL A 53 1.21 19.45 -3.85
N ILE A 54 2.51 19.10 -3.76
CA ILE A 54 2.95 17.88 -3.05
C ILE A 54 2.45 17.86 -1.60
N LYS A 55 2.55 18.98 -0.89
CA LYS A 55 2.07 19.09 0.50
C LYS A 55 0.56 18.87 0.62
N GLU A 56 -0.21 19.45 -0.31
CA GLU A 56 -1.67 19.22 -0.37
C GLU A 56 -2.00 17.75 -0.68
N LYS A 57 -1.27 17.12 -1.59
CA LYS A 57 -1.44 15.70 -1.92
C LYS A 57 -1.09 14.80 -0.74
N ARG A 58 -0.02 15.07 0.01
CA ARG A 58 0.29 14.35 1.26
C ARG A 58 -0.87 14.43 2.24
N LYS A 59 -1.43 15.64 2.45
CA LYS A 59 -2.59 15.83 3.33
C LYS A 59 -3.78 14.99 2.86
N TYR A 60 -4.09 15.02 1.56
CA TYR A 60 -5.15 14.21 0.98
C TYR A 60 -4.92 12.70 1.20
N VAL A 61 -3.70 12.20 1.01
CA VAL A 61 -3.37 10.79 1.26
C VAL A 61 -3.57 10.42 2.73
N ILE A 62 -3.11 11.27 3.65
CA ILE A 62 -3.31 11.07 5.09
C ILE A 62 -4.79 10.99 5.45
N ASP A 63 -5.61 11.91 4.93
CA ASP A 63 -7.04 11.97 5.22
C ASP A 63 -7.74 10.70 4.70
N ASN A 64 -7.37 10.21 3.52
CA ASN A 64 -7.90 8.95 2.98
C ASN A 64 -7.47 7.73 3.81
N LEU A 65 -6.19 7.63 4.20
CA LEU A 65 -5.70 6.52 5.02
C LEU A 65 -6.39 6.47 6.39
N LYS A 66 -6.68 7.63 6.99
CA LYS A 66 -7.42 7.73 8.25
C LYS A 66 -8.89 7.35 8.11
N ALA A 67 -9.52 7.71 7.00
CA ALA A 67 -10.91 7.39 6.72
C ALA A 67 -11.13 5.95 6.23
N LEU A 68 -10.05 5.23 5.88
CA LEU A 68 -10.14 3.88 5.32
C LEU A 68 -10.59 2.87 6.38
N GLU A 69 -11.77 2.30 6.18
CA GLU A 69 -12.33 1.26 7.04
C GLU A 69 -11.54 -0.06 6.93
N VAL A 70 -11.54 -0.86 8.00
CA VAL A 70 -10.90 -2.17 8.02
C VAL A 70 -11.48 -3.07 6.92
N ASN A 71 -10.60 -3.80 6.23
CA ASN A 71 -10.90 -4.64 5.05
C ASN A 71 -11.36 -3.86 3.81
N LYS A 72 -11.20 -2.54 3.79
CA LYS A 72 -11.31 -1.71 2.58
C LYS A 72 -9.92 -1.30 2.10
N GLY A 73 -9.80 -1.12 0.80
CA GLY A 73 -8.55 -0.74 0.16
C GLY A 73 -8.76 0.08 -1.09
N TYR A 74 -7.69 0.69 -1.58
CA TYR A 74 -7.68 1.42 -2.83
C TYR A 74 -6.40 1.14 -3.63
N SER A 75 -6.54 1.32 -4.94
CA SER A 75 -5.45 1.17 -5.91
C SER A 75 -4.81 2.50 -6.25
N ILE A 76 -3.49 2.48 -6.39
CA ILE A 76 -2.70 3.59 -6.92
C ILE A 76 -2.16 3.15 -8.28
N GLY A 77 -2.48 3.93 -9.31
CA GLY A 77 -1.92 3.76 -10.65
C GLY A 77 -0.64 4.56 -10.83
N ASN A 78 0.25 4.08 -11.69
CA ASN A 78 1.36 4.87 -12.21
C ASN A 78 0.91 5.74 -13.41
N ARG A 79 1.85 6.51 -13.96
CA ARG A 79 1.63 7.40 -15.12
C ARG A 79 1.08 6.70 -16.37
N SER A 80 1.40 5.41 -16.55
CA SER A 80 0.91 4.62 -17.68
C SER A 80 -0.51 4.10 -17.49
N GLY A 81 -1.18 4.49 -16.39
CA GLY A 81 -2.48 3.96 -15.99
C GLY A 81 -2.44 2.53 -15.47
N GLN A 82 -1.24 1.98 -15.25
CA GLN A 82 -1.08 0.63 -14.73
C GLN A 82 -1.17 0.64 -13.21
N LEU A 83 -1.81 -0.39 -12.66
CA LEU A 83 -1.87 -0.61 -11.22
C LEU A 83 -0.45 -0.80 -10.66
N ALA A 84 -0.03 0.09 -9.77
CA ALA A 84 1.32 0.11 -9.22
C ALA A 84 1.36 -0.31 -7.74
N MET A 85 0.32 0.05 -6.97
CA MET A 85 0.22 -0.31 -5.56
C MET A 85 -1.24 -0.55 -5.17
N LEU A 86 -1.45 -1.53 -4.28
CA LEU A 86 -2.70 -1.74 -3.56
C LEU A 86 -2.45 -1.52 -2.08
N VAL A 87 -3.32 -0.73 -1.46
CA VAL A 87 -3.29 -0.45 -0.03
C VAL A 87 -4.59 -0.97 0.56
N LEU A 88 -4.49 -1.97 1.45
CA LEU A 88 -5.61 -2.57 2.16
C LEU A 88 -5.49 -2.26 3.64
N ARG A 89 -6.53 -1.71 4.25
CA ARG A 89 -6.57 -1.55 5.71
C ARG A 89 -6.80 -2.90 6.36
N VAL A 90 -5.92 -3.25 7.30
CA VAL A 90 -6.05 -4.46 8.12
C VAL A 90 -6.33 -4.11 9.58
N PRO A 91 -6.83 -5.06 10.39
CA PRO A 91 -6.94 -4.89 11.84
C PRO A 91 -5.62 -4.43 12.48
N ASP A 92 -5.71 -3.58 13.50
CA ASP A 92 -4.53 -2.97 14.13
C ASP A 92 -3.68 -3.96 14.93
N ASP A 93 -4.24 -5.12 15.28
CA ASP A 93 -3.58 -6.26 15.93
C ASP A 93 -2.91 -7.23 14.94
N THR A 94 -3.08 -7.03 13.62
CA THR A 94 -2.44 -7.86 12.59
C THR A 94 -0.92 -7.83 12.73
N LYS A 95 -0.28 -8.99 12.80
CA LYS A 95 1.18 -9.10 12.89
C LYS A 95 1.80 -9.30 11.51
N PHE A 96 3.06 -8.92 11.38
CA PHE A 96 3.80 -9.14 10.14
C PHE A 96 3.91 -10.64 9.79
N GLU A 97 4.02 -11.51 10.80
CA GLU A 97 4.04 -12.96 10.62
C GLU A 97 2.76 -13.52 10.01
N ASP A 98 1.59 -12.95 10.33
CA ASP A 98 0.32 -13.38 9.77
C ASP A 98 0.28 -13.11 8.27
N VAL A 99 0.74 -11.92 7.87
CA VAL A 99 0.88 -11.54 6.46
C VAL A 99 1.86 -12.46 5.75
N LEU A 100 3.04 -12.72 6.33
CA LEU A 100 4.02 -13.63 5.72
C LEU A 100 3.46 -15.05 5.56
N ARG A 101 2.73 -15.57 6.55
CA ARG A 101 2.12 -16.91 6.48
C ARG A 101 1.07 -16.99 5.38
N GLU A 102 0.27 -15.95 5.18
CA GLU A 102 -0.68 -15.90 4.07
C GLU A 102 0.03 -15.95 2.72
N GLU A 103 1.09 -15.16 2.54
CA GLU A 103 1.85 -15.15 1.29
C GLU A 103 2.52 -16.51 1.04
N LEU A 104 3.14 -17.12 2.06
CA LEU A 104 3.80 -18.43 1.93
C LEU A 104 2.85 -19.56 1.57
N LYS A 105 1.60 -19.52 2.06
CA LYS A 105 0.56 -20.48 1.65
C LYS A 105 0.29 -20.44 0.15
N GLU A 106 0.40 -19.28 -0.50
CA GLU A 106 0.24 -19.18 -1.95
C GLU A 106 1.36 -19.92 -2.70
N TYR A 107 2.52 -20.09 -2.07
CA TYR A 107 3.66 -20.85 -2.59
C TYR A 107 3.71 -22.31 -2.11
N GLY A 108 2.73 -22.76 -1.32
CA GLY A 108 2.70 -24.12 -0.76
C GLY A 108 3.77 -24.39 0.30
N LEU A 109 4.23 -23.34 0.99
CA LEU A 109 5.24 -23.38 2.06
C LEU A 109 4.62 -23.17 3.45
#